data_AF-A0A937CJJ7-F1
#
_entry.id   AF-A0A937CJJ7-F1
#
_cell.length_a   1.000
_cell.length_b   1.000
_cell.length_c   1.000
_cell.angle_alpha   90.00
_cell.angle_beta   90.00
_cell.angle_gamma   90.00
#
_symmetry.space_group_name_H-M   'P 1'
#
loop_
_entity.id
_entity.type
_entity.pdbx_description
1 polymer ?
#
loop_
_entity_poly.entity_id
_entity_poly.type
_entity_poly.pdbx_seq_one_letter_code
_entity_poly.pdbx_strand_id
1 'polypeptide(L)'
;MLTSLPEQLHWGENLIEPYYQFLQKKHITPMQASLAYINSIAEIDAVVTGFHNIVQLDEFFSCAGYCLPDADYASVHIKNEEFTNPARWLK
;
A
#
# COMPACT_ATOMS: atom_id res chain seq x y z
N MET A 1 -13.26 -3.32 -11.18
CA MET A 1 -14.33 -2.80 -10.33
C MET A 1 -13.84 -3.00 -8.90
N LEU A 2 -13.50 -1.92 -8.20
CA LEU A 2 -13.09 -2.02 -6.79
C LEU A 2 -14.32 -2.48 -6.00
N THR A 3 -14.24 -3.65 -5.38
CA THR A 3 -15.20 -4.08 -4.36
C THR A 3 -15.29 -2.99 -3.30
N SER A 4 -16.51 -2.60 -2.93
CA SER A 4 -16.74 -1.63 -1.86
C SER A 4 -15.93 -2.01 -0.63
N LEU A 5 -15.26 -1.03 -0.03
CA LEU A 5 -14.55 -1.26 1.22
C LEU A 5 -15.55 -1.76 2.30
N PRO A 6 -15.09 -2.54 3.29
CA PRO A 6 -15.88 -2.76 4.50
C PRO A 6 -16.37 -1.43 5.08
N GLU A 7 -17.56 -1.42 5.67
CA GLU A 7 -18.20 -0.20 6.18
C GLU A 7 -17.31 0.55 7.18
N GLN A 8 -16.54 -0.19 7.97
CA GLN A 8 -15.57 0.32 8.95
C GLN A 8 -14.37 1.02 8.31
N LEU A 9 -14.22 0.95 6.99
CA LEU A 9 -13.13 1.54 6.20
C LEU A 9 -13.63 2.58 5.19
N HIS A 10 -14.94 2.90 5.17
CA HIS A 10 -15.49 3.91 4.25
C HIS A 10 -14.85 5.29 4.40
N TRP A 11 -14.37 5.63 5.60
CA TRP A 11 -13.61 6.87 5.84
C TRP A 11 -12.30 6.95 5.03
N GLY A 12 -11.79 5.80 4.54
CA GLY A 12 -10.63 5.71 3.67
C GLY A 12 -10.93 5.84 2.17
N GLU A 13 -12.19 5.92 1.74
CA GLU A 13 -12.56 5.95 0.32
C GLU A 13 -11.96 7.15 -0.42
N ASN A 14 -11.93 8.31 0.23
CA ASN A 14 -11.36 9.54 -0.35
C ASN A 14 -9.84 9.45 -0.56
N LEU A 15 -9.17 8.44 -0.01
CA LEU A 15 -7.72 8.22 -0.14
C LEU A 15 -7.37 7.26 -1.28
N ILE A 16 -8.35 6.47 -1.75
CA ILE A 16 -8.13 5.48 -2.80
C ILE A 16 -7.82 6.16 -4.14
N GLU A 17 -8.61 7.16 -4.53
CA GLU A 17 -8.47 7.82 -5.82
C GLU A 17 -7.10 8.53 -5.98
N PRO A 18 -6.64 9.36 -5.02
CA PRO A 18 -5.29 9.93 -5.07
C PRO A 18 -4.18 8.89 -5.16
N TYR A 19 -4.33 7.76 -4.45
CA TYR A 19 -3.38 6.67 -4.51
C TYR A 19 -3.30 6.06 -5.92
N TYR A 20 -4.43 5.74 -6.55
CA TYR A 20 -4.42 5.22 -7.91
C TYR A 20 -3.92 6.23 -8.95
N GLN A 21 -4.17 7.52 -8.77
CA GLN A 21 -3.59 8.56 -9.62
C GLN A 21 -2.06 8.61 -9.49
N PHE A 22 -1.53 8.45 -8.27
CA PHE A 22 -0.09 8.32 -8.04
C PHE A 22 0.50 7.11 -8.77
N LEU A 23 -0.15 5.93 -8.66
CA LEU A 23 0.30 4.71 -9.35
C LEU A 23 0.35 4.91 -10.88
N GLN A 24 -0.71 5.49 -11.45
CA GLN A 24 -0.79 5.76 -12.88
C GLN A 24 0.31 6.73 -13.34
N LYS A 25 0.51 7.82 -12.60
CA LYS A 25 1.54 8.83 -12.91
C LYS A 25 2.96 8.25 -12.89
N LYS A 26 3.22 7.28 -12.01
CA LYS A 26 4.53 6.63 -11.88
C LYS A 26 4.66 5.36 -12.73
N HIS A 27 3.59 4.93 -13.41
CA HIS A 27 3.55 3.69 -14.20
C HIS A 27 3.96 2.44 -13.39
N ILE A 28 3.45 2.33 -12.16
CA ILE A 28 3.75 1.23 -11.24
C ILE A 28 2.49 0.49 -10.79
N THR A 29 2.66 -0.78 -10.43
CA THR A 29 1.60 -1.58 -9.82
C THR A 29 1.46 -1.27 -8.32
N PRO A 30 0.31 -1.60 -7.69
CA PRO A 30 0.17 -1.50 -6.23
C PRO A 30 1.24 -2.29 -5.47
N MET A 31 1.63 -3.48 -5.96
CA MET A 31 2.69 -4.30 -5.35
C MET A 31 4.04 -3.58 -5.40
N GLN A 32 4.41 -3.03 -6.55
CA GLN A 32 5.64 -2.25 -6.72
C GLN A 32 5.66 -1.03 -5.80
N ALA A 33 4.56 -0.28 -5.72
CA ALA A 33 4.48 0.89 -4.85
C ALA A 33 4.62 0.52 -3.36
N SER A 34 3.95 -0.55 -2.93
CA SER A 34 4.00 -1.03 -1.55
C SER A 34 5.41 -1.48 -1.17
N LEU A 35 6.07 -2.29 -2.01
CA LEU A 35 7.42 -2.75 -1.76
C LEU A 35 8.44 -1.61 -1.80
N ALA A 36 8.35 -0.68 -2.77
CA ALA A 36 9.22 0.48 -2.82
C ALA A 36 9.09 1.36 -1.57
N TYR A 37 7.86 1.58 -1.08
CA TYR A 37 7.63 2.35 0.13
C TYR A 37 8.29 1.69 1.34
N ILE A 38 8.06 0.39 1.53
CA ILE A 38 8.64 -0.37 2.65
C ILE A 38 10.17 -0.39 2.57
N ASN A 39 10.74 -0.65 1.38
CA ASN A 39 12.18 -0.65 1.14
C ASN A 39 12.83 0.73 1.34
N SER A 40 12.05 1.82 1.32
CA SER A 40 12.56 3.17 1.56
C SER A 40 12.73 3.50 3.05
N ILE A 41 12.17 2.69 3.95
CA ILE A 41 12.24 2.89 5.40
C ILE A 41 13.46 2.15 5.93
N ALA A 42 14.49 2.89 6.34
CA ALA A 42 15.78 2.32 6.77
C ALA A 42 15.65 1.46 8.04
N GLU A 43 14.61 1.68 8.84
CA GLU A 43 14.32 0.96 10.07
C GLU A 43 13.67 -0.42 9.85
N ILE A 44 13.33 -0.79 8.61
CA ILE A 44 12.72 -2.08 8.29
C ILE A 44 13.81 -3.06 7.83
N ASP A 45 14.14 -4.03 8.67
CA ASP A 45 15.13 -5.08 8.35
C ASP A 45 14.57 -6.18 7.44
N ALA A 46 13.26 -6.46 7.55
CA ALA A 46 12.62 -7.57 6.84
C ALA A 46 11.13 -7.31 6.62
N VAL A 47 10.62 -7.84 5.50
CA VAL A 47 9.20 -7.78 5.13
C VAL A 47 8.60 -9.17 5.25
N VAL A 48 7.63 -9.33 6.15
CA VAL A 48 6.82 -10.56 6.26
C VAL A 48 5.43 -10.26 5.74
N THR A 49 5.05 -10.91 4.64
CA THR A 49 3.75 -10.69 3.99
C THR A 49 3.05 -12.02 3.73
N GLY A 50 1.73 -12.01 3.86
CA GLY A 50 0.87 -13.15 3.55
C GLY A 50 0.32 -13.04 2.13
N PHE A 51 0.17 -14.19 1.46
CA PHE A 51 -0.45 -14.29 0.15
C PHE A 51 -1.62 -15.26 0.21
N HIS A 52 -2.68 -14.96 -0.52
CA HIS A 52 -3.85 -15.83 -0.59
C HIS A 52 -3.73 -16.89 -1.70
N ASN A 53 -2.91 -16.62 -2.73
CA ASN A 53 -2.71 -17.53 -3.86
C ASN A 53 -1.31 -17.38 -4.48
N ILE A 54 -0.98 -18.33 -5.37
CA ILE A 54 0.33 -18.38 -6.04
C ILE A 54 0.59 -17.20 -6.98
N VAL A 55 -0.45 -16.63 -7.60
CA VAL A 55 -0.31 -15.50 -8.53
C VAL A 55 0.20 -14.27 -7.78
N GLN A 56 -0.29 -14.00 -6.58
CA GLN A 56 0.19 -12.90 -5.74
C GLN A 56 1.63 -13.12 -5.27
N LEU A 57 2.01 -14.37 -4.99
CA LEU A 57 3.37 -14.73 -4.62
C LEU A 57 4.34 -14.53 -5.80
N ASP A 58 3.95 -14.93 -7.01
CA ASP A 58 4.73 -14.71 -8.22
C ASP A 58 4.88 -13.21 -8.53
N GLU A 59 3.80 -12.43 -8.37
CA GLU A 59 3.85 -10.97 -8.50
C GLU A 59 4.84 -10.36 -7.50
N PHE A 60 4.80 -10.80 -6.25
CA PHE A 60 5.73 -10.34 -5.22
C PHE A 60 7.18 -10.63 -5.60
N PHE A 61 7.51 -11.85 -6.03
CA PHE A 61 8.88 -12.17 -6.44
C PHE A 61 9.34 -11.35 -7.64
N SER A 62 8.44 -11.06 -8.60
CA SER A 62 8.76 -10.20 -9.74
C SER A 62 9.04 -8.74 -9.36
N CYS A 63 8.54 -8.31 -8.20
CA CYS A 63 8.71 -6.95 -7.67
C CYS A 63 9.71 -6.87 -6.50
N ALA A 64 10.25 -8.01 -6.04
CA ALA A 64 11.14 -8.06 -4.90
C ALA A 64 12.40 -7.23 -5.15
N GLY A 65 12.73 -6.32 -4.23
CA GLY A 65 13.85 -5.38 -4.38
C GLY A 65 13.59 -4.20 -5.32
N TYR A 66 12.35 -4.02 -5.82
CA TYR A 66 11.98 -2.81 -6.54
C TYR A 66 12.12 -1.59 -5.62
N CYS A 67 12.77 -0.56 -6.16
CA CYS A 67 12.94 0.74 -5.52
C CYS A 67 12.40 1.83 -6.46
N LEU A 68 11.67 2.79 -5.90
CA LEU A 68 11.18 3.94 -6.65
C LEU A 68 12.06 5.16 -6.32
N PRO A 69 13.01 5.53 -7.20
CA PRO A 69 13.83 6.73 -6.99
C PRO A 69 12.94 7.98 -7.01
N ASP A 70 13.29 8.96 -6.17
CA ASP A 70 12.59 10.25 -6.05
C ASP A 70 11.07 10.10 -5.80
N ALA A 71 10.70 9.11 -5.00
CA ALA A 71 9.33 8.90 -4.58
C ALA A 71 8.93 9.93 -3.50
N ASP A 72 8.10 10.90 -3.88
CA ASP A 72 7.42 11.75 -2.91
C ASP A 72 6.18 11.04 -2.36
N TYR A 73 6.41 10.26 -1.31
CA TYR A 73 5.34 9.57 -0.59
C TYR A 73 4.49 10.52 0.26
N ALA A 74 4.85 11.80 0.45
CA ALA A 74 4.09 12.71 1.31
C ALA A 74 2.64 12.88 0.82
N SER A 75 2.44 12.81 -0.50
CA SER A 75 1.13 12.90 -1.16
C SER A 75 0.20 11.71 -0.92
N VAL A 76 0.76 10.54 -0.57
CA VAL A 76 0.02 9.28 -0.35
C VAL A 76 0.20 8.74 1.07
N HIS A 77 1.00 9.42 1.90
CA HIS A 77 1.22 9.07 3.29
C HIS A 77 0.02 9.48 4.14
N ILE A 78 -0.48 8.55 4.93
CA ILE A 78 -1.66 8.75 5.77
C ILE A 78 -1.24 8.77 7.24
N LYS A 79 -1.62 9.83 7.96
CA LYS A 79 -1.38 9.98 9.40
C LYS A 79 -2.55 9.51 10.28
N ASN A 80 -3.66 9.08 9.67
CA ASN A 80 -4.79 8.59 10.44
C ASN A 80 -4.47 7.21 11.03
N GLU A 81 -4.24 7.16 12.34
CA GLU A 81 -3.94 5.93 13.07
C GLU A 81 -5.12 4.94 13.07
N GLU A 82 -6.33 5.34 12.68
CA GLU A 82 -7.44 4.41 12.46
C GLU A 82 -7.12 3.35 11.39
N PHE A 83 -6.11 3.55 10.53
CA PHE A 83 -5.71 2.52 9.55
C PHE A 83 -4.96 1.35 10.20
N THR A 84 -4.25 1.61 11.29
CA THR A 84 -3.28 0.67 11.87
C THR A 84 -3.51 0.37 13.35
N ASN A 85 -4.45 1.07 14.00
CA ASN A 85 -4.78 0.92 15.41
C ASN A 85 -6.20 0.32 15.60
N PRO A 86 -6.32 -1.00 15.74
CA PRO A 86 -7.60 -1.68 15.96
C PRO A 86 -8.38 -1.19 17.18
N ALA A 87 -7.72 -0.58 18.18
CA ALA A 87 -8.42 -0.02 19.34
C ALA A 87 -9.29 1.19 18.99
N ARG A 88 -9.11 1.78 17.79
CA ARG A 88 -9.92 2.89 17.27
C ARG A 88 -11.02 2.43 16.31
N TRP A 89 -11.08 1.15 15.95
CA TRP A 89 -12.14 0.65 15.09
C TRP A 89 -13.44 0.58 15.89
N LEU A 90 -14.44 1.34 15.45
CA LEU A 90 -15.77 1.32 16.06
C LEU A 90 -16.33 -0.13 16.00
N LYS A 91 -16.91 -0.58 17.13
CA LYS A 91 -17.56 -1.88 17.24
C LYS A 91 -18.86 -1.95 16.45
#